data_AF-A0A917C7Q1-F1
#
_entry.id   AF-A0A917C7Q1-F1
#
_cell.length_a   1.000
_cell.length_b   1.000
_cell.length_c   1.000
_cell.angle_alpha   90.00
_cell.angle_beta   90.00
_cell.angle_gamma   90.00
#
_symmetry.space_group_name_H-M   'P 1'
#
loop_
_entity.id
_entity.type
_entity.pdbx_description
1 polymer ?
#
loop_
_entity_poly.entity_id
_entity_poly.type
_entity_poly.pdbx_seq_one_letter_code
_entity_poly.pdbx_strand_id
1 'polypeptide(L)'
;MEQKLLYIVPVKVTAKLPVDYQPCELFRPTVEVARHKLEHISVTFKNPTKVTISGTVITSASNLDDAIFDIVDNGWCRLHHGAISILLNDVTVDLDDGVVLTVDVDTGEVVKKPVSSLSALL
;
A
#
# COMPACT_ATOMS: atom_id res chain seq x y z
N MET A 1 9.75 9.88 -26.76
CA MET A 1 9.00 10.31 -25.58
C MET A 1 9.08 9.17 -24.59
N GLU A 2 9.46 9.45 -23.35
CA GLU A 2 9.42 8.47 -22.26
C GLU A 2 7.95 8.35 -21.82
N GLN A 3 7.39 7.14 -21.90
CA GLN A 3 5.98 6.90 -21.62
C GLN A 3 5.70 7.19 -20.13
N LYS A 4 4.72 8.06 -19.85
CA LYS A 4 4.32 8.37 -18.46
C LYS A 4 3.28 7.36 -18.00
N LEU A 5 3.72 6.37 -17.24
CA LEU A 5 2.84 5.33 -16.70
C LEU A 5 2.50 5.60 -15.23
N LEU A 6 1.22 5.50 -14.90
CA LEU A 6 0.72 5.43 -13.54
C LEU A 6 0.29 3.99 -13.22
N TYR A 7 0.63 3.53 -12.03
CA TYR A 7 0.28 2.22 -11.51
C TYR A 7 -0.61 2.38 -10.29
N ILE A 8 -1.73 1.66 -10.27
CA ILE A 8 -2.61 1.52 -9.12
C ILE A 8 -2.42 0.10 -8.62
N VAL A 9 -1.71 -0.04 -7.50
CA VAL A 9 -1.25 -1.33 -6.97
C VAL A 9 -1.99 -1.64 -5.68
N PRO A 10 -2.79 -2.73 -5.63
CA PRO A 10 -3.39 -3.17 -4.38
C PRO A 10 -2.32 -3.76 -3.46
N VAL A 11 -2.29 -3.31 -2.21
CA VAL A 11 -1.29 -3.69 -1.23
C VAL A 11 -1.92 -4.10 0.09
N LYS A 12 -1.25 -5.03 0.77
CA LYS A 12 -1.58 -5.49 2.09
C LYS A 12 -0.38 -5.29 3.00
N VAL A 13 -0.57 -4.47 4.02
CA VAL A 13 0.41 -4.23 5.07
C VAL A 13 0.04 -5.05 6.29
N THR A 14 0.99 -5.83 6.80
CA THR A 14 0.89 -6.48 8.11
C THR A 14 1.93 -5.87 9.03
N ALA A 15 1.51 -5.41 10.21
CA ALA A 15 2.43 -4.80 11.16
C ALA A 15 1.94 -4.96 12.61
N LYS A 16 2.75 -4.48 13.56
CA LYS A 16 2.40 -4.34 14.97
C LYS A 16 2.23 -2.88 15.37
N LEU A 17 1.19 -2.61 16.13
CA LEU A 17 0.99 -1.36 16.85
C LEU A 17 1.99 -1.26 18.00
N PRO A 18 2.44 -0.03 18.37
CA PRO A 18 3.15 0.18 19.62
C PRO A 18 2.33 -0.32 20.82
N VAL A 19 3.03 -0.83 21.84
CA VAL A 19 2.43 -1.52 23.00
C VAL A 19 1.39 -0.67 23.75
N ASP A 20 1.53 0.65 23.72
CA ASP A 20 0.65 1.58 24.47
C ASP A 20 -0.46 2.17 23.59
N TYR A 21 -0.52 1.83 22.30
CA TYR A 21 -1.55 2.36 21.41
C TYR A 21 -2.80 1.49 21.42
N GLN A 22 -3.91 2.09 21.84
CA GLN A 22 -5.24 1.47 21.75
C GLN A 22 -6.00 2.05 20.54
N PRO A 23 -6.35 1.23 19.53
CA PRO A 23 -7.09 1.71 18.37
C PRO A 23 -8.51 2.13 18.77
N CYS A 24 -8.96 3.28 18.27
CA CYS A 24 -10.37 3.67 18.33
C CYS A 24 -11.09 3.16 17.08
N GLU A 25 -12.17 2.39 17.26
CA GLU A 25 -12.93 1.78 16.17
C GLU A 25 -13.64 2.80 15.25
N LEU A 26 -13.81 4.05 15.70
CA LEU A 26 -14.54 5.09 14.98
C LEU A 26 -13.66 5.95 14.05
N PHE A 27 -12.35 5.70 14.02
CA PHE A 27 -11.42 6.54 13.25
C PHE A 27 -11.19 6.01 11.83
N ARG A 28 -11.05 6.91 10.85
CA ARG A 28 -10.64 6.60 9.48
C ARG A 28 -9.15 6.92 9.30
N PRO A 29 -8.23 5.99 9.55
CA PRO A 29 -6.79 6.24 9.45
C PRO A 29 -6.39 6.53 8.01
N THR A 30 -5.45 7.47 7.84
CA THR A 30 -4.61 7.51 6.63
C THR A 30 -3.32 6.76 6.92
N VAL A 31 -2.82 6.03 5.93
CA VAL A 31 -1.65 5.17 6.07
C VAL A 31 -0.63 5.54 5.02
N GLU A 32 0.63 5.58 5.43
CA GLU A 32 1.78 5.82 4.58
C GLU A 32 2.72 4.62 4.67
N VAL A 33 3.18 4.13 3.52
CA VAL A 33 4.22 3.09 3.39
C VAL A 33 5.39 3.72 2.66
N ALA A 34 6.55 3.77 3.32
CA ALA A 34 7.71 4.53 2.85
C ALA A 34 7.30 5.96 2.43
N ARG A 35 7.36 6.29 1.13
CA ARG A 35 6.99 7.60 0.59
C ARG A 35 5.59 7.66 -0.04
N HIS A 36 4.84 6.56 0.05
CA HIS A 36 3.57 6.36 -0.65
C HIS A 36 2.40 6.43 0.31
N LYS A 37 1.42 7.27 -0.02
CA LYS A 37 0.13 7.28 0.69
C LYS A 37 -0.75 6.15 0.15
N LEU A 38 -1.42 5.44 1.06
CA LEU A 38 -2.44 4.47 0.70
C LEU A 38 -3.81 5.16 0.53
N GLU A 39 -4.54 4.76 -0.50
CA GLU A 39 -5.89 5.18 -0.81
C GLU A 39 -6.86 3.98 -0.74
N HIS A 40 -8.16 4.25 -0.54
CA HIS A 40 -9.21 3.23 -0.37
C HIS A 40 -8.90 2.21 0.73
N ILE A 41 -8.52 2.73 1.90
CA ILE A 41 -7.98 1.93 3.00
C ILE A 41 -9.08 1.18 3.77
N SER A 42 -8.80 -0.09 4.07
CA SER A 42 -9.48 -0.88 5.10
C SER A 42 -8.46 -1.29 6.17
N VAL A 43 -8.80 -1.05 7.44
CA VAL A 43 -7.92 -1.40 8.57
C VAL A 43 -8.62 -2.38 9.50
N THR A 44 -7.93 -3.47 9.81
CA THR A 44 -8.36 -4.48 10.77
C THR A 44 -7.35 -4.57 11.91
N PHE A 45 -7.81 -4.33 13.14
CA PHE A 45 -7.02 -4.52 14.36
C PHE A 45 -7.27 -5.91 14.94
N LYS A 46 -6.21 -6.65 15.25
CA LYS A 46 -6.26 -7.95 15.92
C LYS A 46 -5.51 -7.88 17.24
N ASN A 47 -6.24 -8.18 18.33
CA ASN A 47 -5.72 -8.10 19.70
C ASN A 47 -4.57 -9.10 19.93
N PRO A 48 -3.51 -8.75 20.70
CA PRO A 48 -3.33 -7.48 21.40
C PRO A 48 -2.69 -6.35 20.60
N THR A 49 -2.03 -6.60 19.48
CA THR A 49 -1.17 -5.57 18.85
C THR A 49 -0.99 -5.69 17.35
N LYS A 50 -1.64 -6.62 16.66
CA LYS A 50 -1.44 -6.81 15.21
C LYS A 50 -2.41 -5.93 14.43
N VAL A 51 -1.94 -5.30 13.36
CA VAL A 51 -2.78 -4.57 12.41
C VAL A 51 -2.58 -5.12 11.02
N THR A 52 -3.68 -5.23 10.27
CA THR A 52 -3.68 -5.53 8.84
C THR A 52 -4.36 -4.38 8.13
N ILE A 53 -3.70 -3.83 7.12
CA ILE A 53 -4.15 -2.67 6.35
C ILE A 53 -4.17 -3.11 4.89
N SER A 54 -5.34 -3.08 4.26
CA SER A 54 -5.47 -3.25 2.82
C SER A 54 -5.75 -1.90 2.19
N GLY A 55 -5.15 -1.61 1.03
CA GLY A 55 -5.35 -0.36 0.33
C GLY A 55 -4.75 -0.39 -1.07
N THR A 56 -4.71 0.77 -1.70
CA THR A 56 -4.12 0.95 -3.04
C THR A 56 -3.04 2.03 -2.98
N VAL A 57 -1.91 1.78 -3.61
CA VAL A 57 -0.88 2.80 -3.85
C VAL A 57 -0.99 3.26 -5.30
N ILE A 58 -0.94 4.57 -5.51
CA ILE A 58 -0.83 5.18 -6.84
C ILE A 58 0.58 5.70 -7.00
N THR A 59 1.34 5.14 -7.94
CA THR A 59 2.74 5.50 -8.18
C THR A 59 3.03 5.67 -9.67
N SER A 60 4.05 6.45 -10.01
CA SER A 60 4.58 6.54 -11.38
C SER A 60 5.93 5.85 -11.46
N ALA A 61 6.11 5.00 -12.47
CA ALA A 61 7.39 4.32 -12.71
C ALA A 61 7.57 4.05 -14.22
N SER A 62 8.79 3.69 -14.62
CA SER A 62 9.09 3.36 -16.01
C SER A 62 8.57 1.99 -16.42
N ASN A 63 8.38 1.08 -15.46
CA ASN A 63 7.75 -0.23 -15.67
C ASN A 63 7.07 -0.73 -14.37
N LEU A 64 6.32 -1.84 -14.49
CA LEU A 64 5.53 -2.38 -13.38
C LEU A 64 6.41 -2.95 -12.26
N ASP A 65 7.54 -3.57 -12.60
CA ASP A 65 8.40 -4.25 -11.63
C ASP A 65 9.07 -3.23 -10.71
N ASP A 66 9.55 -2.11 -11.28
CA ASP A 66 10.09 -0.98 -10.52
C ASP A 66 9.03 -0.36 -9.59
N ALA A 67 7.79 -0.23 -10.08
CA ALA A 67 6.68 0.26 -9.26
C ALA A 67 6.39 -0.66 -8.07
N ILE A 68 6.34 -1.98 -8.31
CA ILE A 68 6.10 -2.97 -7.25
C ILE A 68 7.27 -2.96 -6.27
N PHE A 69 8.51 -3.05 -6.76
CA PHE A 69 9.71 -3.08 -5.93
C PHE A 69 9.79 -1.85 -5.01
N ASP A 70 9.56 -0.65 -5.54
CA ASP A 70 9.57 0.60 -4.75
C ASP A 70 8.50 0.65 -3.65
N ILE A 71 7.43 -0.14 -3.77
CA ILE A 71 6.36 -0.22 -2.78
C ILE A 71 6.63 -1.33 -1.75
N VAL A 72 7.08 -2.50 -2.19
CA VAL A 72 7.21 -3.70 -1.34
C VAL A 72 8.56 -3.80 -0.64
N ASP A 73 9.63 -3.18 -1.18
CA ASP A 73 10.95 -3.14 -0.54
C ASP A 73 10.90 -2.18 0.67
N ASN A 74 10.63 -2.75 1.83
CA ASN A 74 9.98 -2.00 2.89
C ASN A 74 10.98 -1.25 3.80
N GLY A 75 10.75 0.06 4.00
CA GLY A 75 11.55 0.93 4.86
C GLY A 75 10.87 1.37 6.17
N TRP A 76 9.53 1.44 6.21
CA TRP A 76 8.69 1.73 7.39
C TRP A 76 7.21 1.92 6.97
N CYS A 77 6.28 1.86 7.93
CA CYS A 77 4.88 2.23 7.71
C CYS A 77 4.37 3.10 8.87
N ARG A 78 3.56 4.12 8.56
CA ARG A 78 3.00 5.06 9.53
C ARG A 78 1.48 5.11 9.41
N LEU A 79 0.82 5.06 10.56
CA LEU A 79 -0.61 5.27 10.69
C LEU A 79 -0.86 6.67 11.27
N HIS A 80 -1.69 7.45 10.60
CA HIS A 80 -2.12 8.75 11.10
C HIS A 80 -3.53 8.63 11.69
N HIS A 81 -3.64 9.04 12.96
CA HIS A 81 -4.89 9.11 13.71
C HIS A 81 -5.11 10.54 14.18
N GLY A 82 -5.89 11.30 13.40
CA GLY A 82 -6.13 12.72 13.65
C GLY A 82 -4.83 13.50 13.56
N ALA A 83 -4.42 14.15 14.65
CA ALA A 83 -3.14 14.85 14.74
C ALA A 83 -1.97 13.92 15.15
N ILE A 84 -2.24 12.67 15.52
CA ILE A 84 -1.23 11.72 16.00
C ILE A 84 -0.69 10.92 14.81
N SER A 85 0.62 10.72 14.79
CA SER A 85 1.31 9.88 13.81
C SER A 85 2.04 8.75 14.54
N ILE A 86 1.83 7.52 14.09
CA ILE A 86 2.25 6.31 14.78
C ILE A 86 3.11 5.49 13.82
N LEU A 87 4.38 5.29 14.18
CA LEU A 87 5.25 4.38 13.45
C LEU A 87 4.88 2.93 13.82
N LEU A 88 4.68 2.09 12.81
CA LEU A 88 4.38 0.68 13.00
C LEU A 88 5.67 -0.14 13.11
N ASN A 89 5.62 -1.22 13.90
CA ASN A 89 6.73 -2.16 14.08
C ASN A 89 6.51 -3.42 13.25
N ASP A 90 7.58 -4.16 12.96
CA ASP A 90 7.54 -5.46 12.24
C ASP A 90 6.69 -5.40 10.95
N VAL A 91 6.95 -4.39 10.12
CA VAL A 91 6.14 -4.10 8.93
C VAL A 91 6.51 -5.05 7.78
N THR A 92 5.53 -5.74 7.24
CA THR A 92 5.58 -6.45 5.96
C THR A 92 4.60 -5.80 5.00
N VAL A 93 5.02 -5.54 3.76
CA VAL A 93 4.18 -5.01 2.68
C VAL A 93 4.19 -6.02 1.55
N ASP A 94 3.02 -6.54 1.23
CA ASP A 94 2.81 -7.48 0.14
C ASP A 94 1.80 -6.90 -0.86
N LEU A 95 1.73 -7.47 -2.06
CA LEU A 95 0.59 -7.23 -2.95
C LEU A 95 -0.66 -7.87 -2.33
N ASP A 96 -1.78 -7.14 -2.32
CA ASP A 96 -3.06 -7.72 -1.91
C ASP A 96 -3.68 -8.50 -3.09
N ASP A 97 -4.60 -9.39 -2.78
CA ASP A 97 -5.38 -10.05 -3.83
C ASP A 97 -6.18 -8.99 -4.61
N GLY A 98 -6.06 -8.99 -5.94
CA GLY A 98 -6.75 -7.99 -6.75
C GLY A 98 -6.18 -7.81 -8.15
N VAL A 99 -6.34 -6.59 -8.67
CA VAL A 99 -5.94 -6.20 -10.03
C VAL A 99 -5.07 -4.96 -9.94
N VAL A 100 -3.87 -5.03 -10.50
CA VAL A 100 -3.05 -3.86 -10.79
C VAL A 100 -3.60 -3.18 -12.04
N LEU A 101 -3.76 -1.86 -11.97
CA LEU A 101 -4.10 -1.02 -13.13
C LEU A 101 -2.85 -0.27 -13.58
N THR A 102 -2.58 -0.30 -14.88
CA THR A 102 -1.60 0.57 -15.53
C THR A 102 -2.36 1.57 -16.38
N VAL A 103 -2.06 2.85 -16.19
CA VAL A 103 -2.67 3.95 -16.94
C VAL A 103 -1.58 4.67 -17.71
N ASP A 104 -1.70 4.70 -19.03
CA ASP A 104 -0.91 5.61 -19.87
C ASP A 104 -1.49 7.02 -19.73
N VAL A 105 -0.69 7.95 -19.23
CA VAL A 105 -1.17 9.32 -18.94
C VAL A 105 -1.36 10.14 -20.22
N ASP A 106 -0.64 9.81 -21.29
CA ASP A 106 -0.71 10.54 -22.56
C ASP A 106 -1.92 10.08 -23.39
N THR A 107 -2.25 8.79 -23.36
CA THR A 107 -3.36 8.21 -24.14
C THR A 107 -4.63 7.95 -23.34
N GLY A 108 -4.52 7.84 -22.00
CA GLY A 108 -5.61 7.43 -21.12
C GLY A 108 -5.91 5.93 -21.18
N GLU A 109 -5.12 5.13 -21.90
CA GLU A 109 -5.31 3.69 -21.99
C GLU A 109 -5.11 3.03 -20.62
N VAL A 110 -6.00 2.09 -20.28
CA VAL A 110 -5.96 1.35 -19.01
C VAL A 110 -5.78 -0.14 -19.26
N VAL A 111 -4.67 -0.67 -18.78
CA VAL A 111 -4.39 -2.12 -18.77
C VAL A 111 -4.64 -2.67 -17.38
N LYS A 112 -5.24 -3.86 -17.30
CA LYS A 112 -5.59 -4.54 -16.05
C LYS A 112 -4.84 -5.87 -15.97
N LYS A 113 -4.09 -6.10 -14.89
CA LYS A 113 -3.41 -7.38 -14.63
C LYS A 113 -3.78 -7.91 -13.25
N PRO A 114 -4.32 -9.13 -13.14
CA PRO A 114 -4.56 -9.73 -11.83
C PRO A 114 -3.22 -9.97 -11.11
N VAL A 115 -3.17 -9.70 -9.81
CA VAL A 115 -1.96 -9.89 -8.99
C VAL A 115 -1.45 -11.32 -9.06
N SER A 116 -2.34 -12.30 -9.16
CA SER A 116 -1.96 -13.71 -9.32
C SER A 116 -1.09 -13.97 -10.56
N SER A 117 -1.23 -13.17 -11.62
CA SER A 117 -0.39 -13.26 -12.82
C SER A 117 0.98 -12.62 -12.68
N LEU A 118 1.21 -11.86 -11.60
CA LEU A 118 2.46 -11.17 -11.29
C LEU A 118 3.35 -11.98 -10.34
N SER A 119 2.85 -13.09 -9.78
CA SER A 119 3.59 -13.97 -8.87
C SER A 119 4.88 -14.58 -9.44
N ALA A 120 5.12 -14.45 -10.75
CA ALA A 120 6.39 -14.81 -11.39
C ALA A 120 7.49 -13.75 -11.23
N LEU A 121 7.17 -12.58 -10.65
CA LEU A 121 8.06 -11.41 -10.52
C LEU A 121 8.57 -11.21 -9.08
N LEU A 122 8.19 -12.08 -8.14
CA LEU A 122 8.60 -12.06 -6.72
C LEU A 122 9.23 -13.41 -6.32
#